data_AF-A0A7S3TLM7-F1
#
_entry.id   AF-A0A7S3TLM7-F1
#
_cell.length_a   1.000
_cell.length_b   1.000
_cell.length_c   1.000
_cell.angle_alpha   90.00
_cell.angle_beta   90.00
_cell.angle_gamma   90.00
#
_symmetry.space_group_name_H-M   'P 1'
#
loop_
_entity.id
_entity.type
_entity.pdbx_description
1 polymer ?
#
loop_
_entity_poly.entity_id
_entity_poly.type
_entity_poly.pdbx_seq_one_letter_code
_entity_poly.pdbx_strand_id
1 'polypeptide(L)'
;GGSRKDLFATQADKPFLLPPKFTFVFRAFTTIDGIGKSLVGPSYDLSRISQPYLRELADLKDGSAFKTMVRELGKRLGWRPTDIAQVVTQPRKVASIASTVKKLEDGDLRLRVRTLEVERMLERVETRQRMVGAALASALLLQMSLAPFVHRLVARAVQLIAARIAWEAWKAFTAMRKLELQRLRFSNADTAYDEVLQ
;
A
#
# COMPACT_ATOMS: atom_id res chain seq x y z
N GLY A 1 10.27 6.34 33.41
CA GLY A 1 8.88 6.50 32.92
C GLY A 1 8.77 6.45 31.40
N GLY A 2 9.41 5.47 30.73
CA GLY A 2 9.38 5.33 29.26
C GLY A 2 8.43 4.24 28.72
N SER A 3 8.21 3.15 29.47
CA SER A 3 7.54 1.96 28.92
C SER A 3 6.02 2.08 28.71
N ARG A 4 5.32 2.98 29.42
CA ARG A 4 3.86 3.08 29.31
C ARG A 4 3.39 3.78 28.03
N LYS A 5 4.15 4.75 27.52
CA LYS A 5 3.74 5.57 26.36
C LYS A 5 3.86 4.78 25.05
N ASP A 6 4.83 3.87 24.97
CA ASP A 6 5.03 3.05 23.78
C ASP A 6 3.96 1.94 23.66
N LEU A 7 3.47 1.41 24.80
CA LEU A 7 2.40 0.40 24.81
C LEU A 7 1.05 0.92 24.31
N PHE A 8 0.73 2.20 24.56
CA PHE A 8 -0.53 2.82 24.09
C PHE A 8 -0.47 3.31 22.64
N ALA A 9 0.75 3.52 22.09
CA ALA A 9 0.92 3.82 20.68
C ALA A 9 0.73 2.57 19.80
N THR A 10 1.10 1.38 20.30
CA THR A 10 1.00 0.13 19.52
C THR A 10 -0.42 -0.44 19.43
N GLN A 11 -1.32 -0.14 20.38
CA GLN A 11 -2.70 -0.67 20.33
C GLN A 11 -3.72 0.24 19.62
N ALA A 12 -3.39 1.50 19.34
CA ALA A 12 -4.31 2.46 18.74
C ALA A 12 -4.49 2.30 17.21
N ASP A 13 -3.65 1.49 16.57
CA ASP A 13 -3.49 1.46 15.11
C ASP A 13 -4.03 0.18 14.44
N LYS A 14 -4.92 -0.60 15.08
CA LYS A 14 -5.67 -1.60 14.31
C LYS A 14 -6.79 -0.89 13.53
N PRO A 15 -6.66 -0.68 12.21
CA PRO A 15 -7.73 -0.10 11.43
C PRO A 15 -8.94 -1.03 11.54
N PHE A 16 -10.12 -0.44 11.68
CA PHE A 16 -11.36 -1.20 11.66
C PHE A 16 -11.54 -1.81 10.27
N LEU A 17 -11.28 -3.12 10.17
CA LEU A 17 -11.48 -3.89 8.95
C LEU A 17 -12.92 -4.37 8.94
N LEU A 18 -13.77 -3.67 8.18
CA LEU A 18 -15.06 -4.22 7.79
C LEU A 18 -14.80 -5.58 7.09
N PRO A 19 -15.55 -6.65 7.41
CA PRO A 19 -15.39 -7.92 6.74
C PRO A 19 -15.45 -7.76 5.22
N PRO A 20 -14.61 -8.45 4.44
CA PRO A 20 -14.37 -8.15 3.02
C PRO A 20 -15.63 -8.00 2.16
N LYS A 21 -16.68 -8.77 2.46
CA LYS A 21 -17.97 -8.71 1.76
C LYS A 21 -18.69 -7.36 1.93
N PHE A 22 -18.69 -6.79 3.14
CA PHE A 22 -19.33 -5.51 3.40
C PHE A 22 -18.53 -4.35 2.80
N THR A 23 -17.21 -4.43 2.82
CA THR A 23 -16.33 -3.43 2.19
C THR A 23 -16.54 -3.37 0.68
N PHE A 24 -16.66 -4.52 0.02
CA PHE A 24 -16.95 -4.59 -1.41
C PHE A 24 -18.30 -3.96 -1.75
N VAL A 25 -19.35 -4.31 -1.00
CA VAL A 25 -20.70 -3.76 -1.18
C VAL A 25 -20.73 -2.24 -0.94
N PHE A 26 -20.09 -1.76 0.13
CA PHE A 26 -20.00 -0.34 0.43
C PHE A 26 -19.26 0.43 -0.67
N ARG A 27 -18.12 -0.10 -1.13
CA ARG A 27 -17.35 0.50 -2.23
C ARG A 27 -18.18 0.59 -3.51
N ALA A 28 -18.96 -0.45 -3.83
CA ALA A 28 -19.85 -0.44 -4.99
C ALA A 28 -20.95 0.63 -4.85
N PHE A 29 -21.61 0.72 -3.69
CA PHE A 29 -22.60 1.75 -3.40
C PHE A 29 -22.03 3.16 -3.49
N THR A 30 -20.88 3.43 -2.86
CA THR A 30 -20.21 4.75 -2.95
C THR A 30 -19.80 5.09 -4.38
N THR A 31 -19.36 4.10 -5.15
CA THR A 31 -19.00 4.33 -6.56
C THR A 31 -20.23 4.68 -7.40
N ILE A 32 -21.35 3.97 -7.23
CA ILE A 32 -22.61 4.23 -7.93
C ILE A 32 -23.19 5.59 -7.52
N ASP A 33 -23.19 5.91 -6.22
CA ASP A 33 -23.66 7.20 -5.70
C ASP A 33 -22.78 8.36 -6.21
N GLY A 34 -21.46 8.16 -6.27
CA GLY A 34 -20.52 9.11 -6.87
C GLY A 34 -20.77 9.35 -8.36
N ILE A 35 -20.94 8.28 -9.14
CA ILE A 35 -21.26 8.36 -10.57
C ILE A 35 -22.63 9.02 -10.78
N GLY A 36 -23.65 8.65 -10.00
CA GLY A 36 -24.99 9.21 -10.08
C GLY A 36 -25.02 10.71 -9.79
N LYS A 37 -24.29 11.17 -8.77
CA LYS A 37 -24.13 12.60 -8.47
C LYS A 37 -23.35 13.36 -9.55
N SER A 38 -22.41 12.71 -10.23
CA SER A 38 -21.67 13.33 -11.34
C SER A 38 -22.50 13.50 -12.63
N LEU A 39 -23.46 12.61 -12.89
CA LEU A 39 -24.24 12.60 -14.14
C LEU A 39 -25.60 13.30 -14.02
N VAL A 40 -26.27 13.17 -12.87
CA VAL A 40 -27.65 13.64 -12.66
C VAL A 40 -27.70 14.87 -11.73
N GLY A 41 -26.56 15.23 -11.13
CA GLY A 41 -26.42 16.37 -10.25
C GLY A 41 -26.59 16.04 -8.75
N PRO A 42 -26.42 17.02 -7.86
CA PRO A 42 -26.32 16.83 -6.41
C PRO A 42 -27.58 16.26 -5.73
N SER A 43 -28.72 16.24 -6.44
CA SER A 43 -30.01 15.74 -5.95
C SER A 43 -30.17 14.22 -6.09
N TYR A 44 -29.25 13.54 -6.78
CA TYR A 44 -29.23 12.09 -6.85
C TYR A 44 -28.83 11.49 -5.50
N ASP A 45 -29.75 10.76 -4.87
CA ASP A 45 -29.52 10.02 -3.63
C ASP A 45 -30.01 8.59 -3.82
N LEU A 46 -29.04 7.68 -3.94
CA LEU A 46 -29.30 6.25 -4.12
C LEU A 46 -30.16 5.67 -2.98
N SER A 47 -30.08 6.25 -1.78
CA SER A 47 -30.88 5.85 -0.61
C SER A 47 -32.36 6.01 -0.87
N ARG A 48 -32.79 7.13 -1.48
CA ARG A 48 -34.20 7.41 -1.78
C ARG A 48 -34.76 6.46 -2.83
N ILE A 49 -33.96 6.12 -3.83
CA ILE A 49 -34.33 5.17 -4.90
C ILE A 49 -34.48 3.75 -4.34
N SER A 50 -33.67 3.38 -3.35
CA SER A 50 -33.69 2.05 -2.73
C SER A 50 -34.78 1.83 -1.66
N GLN A 51 -35.37 2.90 -1.11
CA GLN A 51 -36.39 2.82 -0.05
C GLN A 51 -37.59 1.91 -0.37
N PRO A 52 -38.25 1.98 -1.54
CA PRO A 52 -39.39 1.12 -1.85
C PRO A 52 -38.99 -0.36 -1.90
N TYR A 53 -37.86 -0.67 -2.53
CA TYR A 53 -37.33 -2.04 -2.62
C TYR A 53 -36.96 -2.62 -1.24
N LEU A 54 -36.41 -1.80 -0.35
CA LEU A 54 -36.12 -2.21 1.02
C LEU A 54 -37.38 -2.46 1.85
N ARG A 55 -38.45 -1.69 1.62
CA ARG A 55 -39.75 -1.90 2.25
C ARG A 55 -40.40 -3.18 1.77
N GLU A 56 -40.43 -3.42 0.47
CA GLU A 56 -40.95 -4.66 -0.11
C GLU A 56 -40.19 -5.88 0.41
N LEU A 57 -38.86 -5.81 0.50
CA LEU A 57 -38.04 -6.91 1.02
C LEU A 57 -38.25 -7.15 2.54
N ALA A 58 -38.58 -6.09 3.28
CA ALA A 58 -38.89 -6.16 4.71
C ALA A 58 -40.33 -6.65 4.98
N ASP A 59 -41.27 -6.40 4.08
CA ASP A 59 -42.65 -6.85 4.16
C ASP A 59 -42.80 -8.31 3.69
N LEU A 60 -42.07 -8.69 2.63
CA LEU A 60 -41.99 -10.08 2.13
C LEU A 60 -41.34 -11.04 3.13
N LYS A 61 -40.54 -10.51 4.05
CA LYS A 61 -39.75 -11.28 5.00
C LYS A 61 -40.18 -10.85 6.40
N ASP A 62 -41.15 -11.55 6.98
CA ASP A 62 -41.68 -11.36 8.35
C ASP A 62 -40.70 -10.57 9.21
N GLY A 63 -41.05 -9.34 9.63
CA GLY A 63 -40.11 -8.36 10.19
C GLY A 63 -39.23 -8.87 11.36
N SER A 64 -39.56 -10.03 11.94
CA SER A 64 -38.74 -10.82 12.85
C SER A 64 -37.43 -11.35 12.23
N ALA A 65 -37.46 -11.80 10.97
CA ALA A 65 -36.33 -12.38 10.25
C ALA A 65 -35.32 -11.30 9.81
N PHE A 66 -35.81 -10.14 9.33
CA PHE A 66 -34.94 -8.99 9.05
C PHE A 66 -34.26 -8.49 10.32
N LYS A 67 -35.00 -8.33 11.42
CA LYS A 67 -34.45 -7.91 12.73
C LYS A 67 -33.42 -8.91 13.28
N THR A 68 -33.66 -10.21 13.09
CA THR A 68 -32.72 -11.27 13.51
C THR A 68 -31.46 -11.27 12.65
N MET A 69 -31.59 -11.11 11.33
CA MET A 69 -30.47 -10.99 10.40
C MET A 69 -29.62 -9.75 10.70
N VAL A 70 -30.23 -8.58 10.90
CA VAL A 70 -29.51 -7.35 11.27
C VAL A 70 -28.78 -7.52 12.60
N ARG A 71 -29.42 -8.16 13.59
CA ARG A 71 -28.82 -8.43 14.90
C ARG A 71 -27.68 -9.44 14.81
N GLU A 72 -27.79 -10.45 13.96
CA GLU A 72 -26.74 -11.44 13.72
C GLU A 72 -25.57 -10.87 12.92
N LEU A 73 -25.85 -10.03 11.92
CA LEU A 73 -24.84 -9.26 11.21
C LEU A 73 -24.10 -8.32 12.16
N GLY A 74 -24.81 -7.56 13.00
CA GLY A 74 -24.20 -6.70 14.01
C GLY A 74 -23.30 -7.47 14.99
N LYS A 75 -23.73 -8.66 15.43
CA LYS A 75 -22.89 -9.55 16.27
C LYS A 75 -21.65 -10.06 15.53
N ARG A 76 -21.79 -10.52 14.28
CA ARG A 76 -20.69 -11.03 13.44
C ARG A 76 -19.71 -9.92 13.04
N LEU A 77 -20.19 -8.69 12.94
CA LEU A 77 -19.41 -7.49 12.67
C LEU A 77 -18.72 -6.93 13.91
N GLY A 78 -18.98 -7.49 15.10
CA GLY A 78 -18.42 -7.00 16.36
C GLY A 78 -18.98 -5.64 16.79
N TRP A 79 -20.14 -5.22 16.26
CA TRP A 79 -20.74 -3.92 16.55
C TRP A 79 -21.37 -3.95 17.94
N ARG A 80 -20.54 -3.73 18.98
CA ARG A 80 -21.04 -3.34 20.30
C ARG A 80 -21.54 -1.90 20.21
N PRO A 81 -22.76 -1.58 20.69
CA PRO A 81 -23.33 -0.24 20.60
C PRO A 81 -22.50 0.85 21.33
N THR A 82 -21.60 0.47 22.24
CA THR A 82 -20.64 1.38 22.90
C THR A 82 -19.51 1.85 21.96
N ASP A 83 -19.16 1.08 20.93
CA ASP A 83 -18.02 1.39 20.05
C ASP A 83 -18.44 2.32 18.90
N ILE A 84 -19.73 2.33 18.54
CA ILE A 84 -20.30 3.23 17.52
C ILE A 84 -20.19 4.69 17.96
N ALA A 85 -20.39 4.97 19.26
CA ALA A 85 -20.21 6.30 19.81
C ALA A 85 -18.73 6.77 19.71
N GLN A 86 -17.77 5.86 19.88
CA GLN A 86 -16.35 6.18 19.73
C GLN A 86 -15.95 6.44 18.27
N VAL A 87 -16.50 5.68 17.32
CA VAL A 87 -16.28 5.88 15.87
C VAL A 87 -16.84 7.22 15.40
N VAL A 88 -17.97 7.69 15.97
CA VAL A 88 -18.55 9.01 15.68
C VAL A 88 -17.73 10.16 16.31
N THR A 89 -16.99 9.90 17.40
CA THR A 89 -16.19 10.92 18.11
C THR A 89 -14.74 11.06 17.62
N GLN A 90 -14.35 10.46 16.48
CA GLN A 90 -13.04 10.70 15.84
C GLN A 90 -13.04 11.72 14.67
N PRO A 91 -13.79 12.85 14.70
CA PRO A 91 -13.86 13.78 13.57
C PRO A 91 -12.57 14.59 13.37
N ARG A 92 -11.68 14.69 14.35
CA ARG A 92 -10.52 15.59 14.27
C ARG A 92 -9.52 15.20 13.18
N LYS A 93 -9.24 13.90 13.01
CA LYS A 93 -8.30 13.40 11.98
C LYS A 93 -8.90 13.49 10.57
N VAL A 94 -10.18 13.18 10.43
CA VAL A 94 -10.88 13.23 9.13
C VAL A 94 -11.09 14.68 8.68
N ALA A 95 -11.45 15.58 9.60
CA ALA A 95 -11.58 17.01 9.32
C ALA A 95 -10.25 17.64 8.89
N SER A 96 -9.13 17.26 9.53
CA SER A 96 -7.80 17.74 9.11
C SER A 96 -7.44 17.24 7.71
N ILE A 97 -7.68 15.96 7.41
CA ILE A 97 -7.37 15.38 6.09
C ILE A 97 -8.24 16.03 5.01
N ALA A 98 -9.54 16.21 5.24
CA ALA A 98 -10.44 16.87 4.29
C ALA A 98 -10.00 18.32 4.00
N SER A 99 -9.57 19.05 5.03
CA SER A 99 -9.05 20.42 4.87
C SER A 99 -7.72 20.47 4.11
N THR A 100 -6.84 19.46 4.29
CA THR A 100 -5.57 19.34 3.57
C THR A 100 -5.80 18.92 2.12
N VAL A 101 -6.72 18.00 1.85
CA VAL A 101 -7.10 17.58 0.51
C VAL A 101 -7.73 18.74 -0.26
N LYS A 102 -8.60 19.52 0.36
CA LYS A 102 -9.20 20.71 -0.26
C LYS A 102 -8.14 21.75 -0.63
N LYS A 103 -7.17 22.02 0.25
CA LYS A 103 -6.04 22.93 -0.05
C LYS A 103 -5.06 22.35 -1.09
N LEU A 104 -5.02 21.04 -1.26
CA LEU A 104 -4.25 20.35 -2.29
C LEU A 104 -4.96 20.43 -3.66
N GLU A 105 -6.29 20.37 -3.67
CA GLU A 105 -7.15 20.59 -4.84
C GLU A 105 -7.10 22.04 -5.33
N ASP A 106 -7.02 23.00 -4.39
CA ASP A 106 -6.83 24.43 -4.69
C ASP A 106 -5.40 24.76 -5.18
N GLY A 107 -4.49 23.78 -5.26
CA GLY A 107 -3.16 23.92 -5.87
C GLY A 107 -2.11 24.69 -5.05
N ASP A 108 -2.44 25.10 -3.81
CA ASP A 108 -1.62 25.98 -2.98
C ASP A 108 -0.63 25.22 -2.07
N LEU A 109 -0.78 23.90 -1.92
CA LEU A 109 0.10 23.10 -1.05
C LEU A 109 1.31 22.50 -1.78
N ARG A 110 2.51 23.06 -1.54
CA ARG A 110 3.78 22.39 -1.89
C ARG A 110 4.16 21.38 -0.80
N LEU A 111 3.73 20.12 -0.98
CA LEU A 111 4.14 19.00 -0.13
C LEU A 111 5.65 18.72 -0.28
N ARG A 112 6.49 19.39 0.54
CA ARG A 112 7.90 18.99 0.69
C ARG A 112 8.00 17.94 1.78
N VAL A 113 7.57 16.74 1.46
CA VAL A 113 7.70 15.59 2.36
C VAL A 113 9.14 15.09 2.28
N ARG A 114 10.04 15.63 3.11
CA ARG A 114 11.25 14.88 3.50
C ARG A 114 10.81 13.78 4.47
N THR A 115 10.24 12.72 3.93
CA THR A 115 10.07 11.47 4.66
C THR A 115 11.33 10.65 4.46
N LEU A 116 11.89 10.16 5.56
CA LEU A 116 13.03 9.25 5.59
C LEU A 116 12.86 8.03 4.65
N GLU A 117 11.60 7.64 4.39
CA GLU A 117 11.25 6.61 3.42
C GLU A 117 11.48 7.03 1.97
N VAL A 118 11.11 8.26 1.60
CA VAL A 118 11.37 8.80 0.26
C VAL A 118 12.87 8.98 0.05
N GLU A 119 13.62 9.37 1.08
CA GLU A 119 15.08 9.44 1.04
C GLU A 119 15.71 8.06 0.81
N ARG A 120 15.23 7.01 1.49
CA ARG A 120 15.63 5.61 1.25
C ARG A 120 15.24 5.09 -0.13
N MET A 121 14.08 5.50 -0.66
CA MET A 121 13.68 5.13 -2.02
C MET A 121 14.54 5.84 -3.07
N LEU A 122 14.86 7.12 -2.85
CA LEU A 122 15.78 7.90 -3.69
C LEU A 122 17.18 7.28 -3.70
N GLU A 123 17.72 6.91 -2.55
CA GLU A 123 19.03 6.28 -2.44
C GLU A 123 19.10 4.94 -3.21
N ARG A 124 18.03 4.13 -3.14
CA ARG A 124 17.92 2.90 -3.95
C ARG A 124 17.81 3.20 -5.45
N VAL A 125 17.09 4.25 -5.83
CA VAL A 125 16.96 4.67 -7.25
C VAL A 125 18.31 5.17 -7.77
N GLU A 126 19.03 5.97 -6.99
CA GLU A 126 20.37 6.45 -7.33
C GLU A 126 21.35 5.28 -7.50
N THR A 127 21.31 4.30 -6.59
CA THR A 127 22.15 3.09 -6.70
C THR A 127 21.83 2.30 -7.98
N ARG A 128 20.55 2.16 -8.34
CA ARG A 128 20.15 1.52 -9.61
C ARG A 128 20.59 2.32 -10.83
N GLN A 129 20.48 3.64 -10.80
CA GLN A 129 20.95 4.50 -11.88
C GLN A 129 22.45 4.36 -12.10
N ARG A 130 23.26 4.29 -11.04
CA ARG A 130 24.70 4.03 -11.14
C ARG A 130 25.00 2.65 -11.75
N MET A 131 24.27 1.62 -11.36
CA MET A 131 24.41 0.28 -11.95
C MET A 131 24.06 0.27 -13.44
N VAL A 132 22.95 0.90 -13.83
CA VAL A 132 22.55 1.02 -15.24
C VAL A 132 23.57 1.84 -16.03
N GLY A 133 24.05 2.96 -15.48
CA GLY A 133 25.08 3.78 -16.11
C GLY A 133 26.40 3.02 -16.32
N ALA A 134 26.85 2.27 -15.32
CA ALA A 134 28.04 1.43 -15.43
C ALA A 134 27.84 0.27 -16.43
N ALA A 135 26.66 -0.36 -16.45
CA ALA A 135 26.33 -1.42 -17.39
C ALA A 135 26.32 -0.91 -18.84
N LEU A 136 25.67 0.23 -19.10
CA LEU A 136 25.64 0.86 -20.42
C LEU A 136 27.04 1.30 -20.87
N ALA A 137 27.83 1.91 -19.99
CA ALA A 137 29.22 2.27 -20.29
C ALA A 137 30.06 1.04 -20.64
N SER A 138 29.91 -0.05 -19.88
CA SER A 138 30.61 -1.31 -20.16
C SER A 138 30.18 -1.92 -21.50
N ALA A 139 28.89 -1.90 -21.83
CA ALA A 139 28.36 -2.41 -23.08
C ALA A 139 28.87 -1.60 -24.27
N LEU A 140 28.89 -0.26 -24.16
CA LEU A 140 29.44 0.62 -25.18
C LEU A 140 30.94 0.38 -25.38
N LEU A 141 31.72 0.25 -24.30
CA LEU A 141 33.15 -0.06 -24.40
C LEU A 141 33.39 -1.44 -25.04
N LEU A 142 32.56 -2.43 -24.76
CA LEU A 142 32.65 -3.76 -25.36
C LEU A 142 32.29 -3.71 -26.85
N GLN A 143 31.28 -2.93 -27.22
CA GLN A 143 30.88 -2.71 -28.60
C GLN A 143 31.99 -1.97 -29.39
N MET A 144 32.63 -0.99 -28.77
CA MET A 144 33.77 -0.27 -29.34
C MET A 144 35.02 -1.17 -29.45
N SER A 145 35.19 -2.13 -28.53
CA SER A 145 36.27 -3.12 -28.57
C SER A 145 36.10 -4.19 -29.65
N LEU A 146 34.86 -4.51 -30.05
CA LEU A 146 34.58 -5.43 -31.16
C LEU A 146 34.70 -4.76 -32.53
N ALA A 147 34.86 -3.43 -32.58
CA ALA A 147 35.04 -2.72 -33.83
C ALA A 147 36.32 -3.23 -34.53
N PRO A 148 36.25 -3.62 -35.81
CA PRO A 148 37.36 -4.26 -36.53
C PRO A 148 38.57 -3.35 -36.78
N PHE A 149 38.49 -2.07 -36.37
CA PHE A 149 39.53 -1.06 -36.50
C PHE A 149 40.53 -1.06 -35.33
N VAL A 150 40.26 -1.81 -34.25
CA VAL A 150 41.10 -1.85 -33.05
C VAL A 150 42.12 -2.99 -33.14
N HIS A 151 43.40 -2.70 -32.88
CA HIS A 151 44.47 -3.71 -32.90
C HIS A 151 44.15 -4.87 -31.95
N ARG A 152 44.28 -6.12 -32.43
CA ARG A 152 43.81 -7.36 -31.74
C ARG A 152 44.33 -7.52 -30.29
N LEU A 153 45.48 -6.94 -29.97
CA LEU A 153 46.06 -6.95 -28.62
C LEU A 153 45.31 -6.02 -27.66
N VAL A 154 44.86 -4.85 -28.12
CA VAL A 154 44.10 -3.88 -27.31
C VAL A 154 42.70 -4.41 -27.02
N ALA A 155 42.05 -5.05 -28.00
CA ALA A 155 40.74 -5.67 -27.80
C ALA A 155 40.77 -6.80 -26.74
N ARG A 156 41.84 -7.61 -26.72
CA ARG A 156 42.02 -8.64 -25.68
C ARG A 156 42.24 -8.05 -24.29
N ALA A 157 42.97 -6.94 -24.19
CA ALA A 157 43.17 -6.25 -22.91
C ALA A 157 41.84 -5.70 -22.35
N VAL A 158 40.99 -5.12 -23.21
CA VAL A 158 39.66 -4.61 -22.80
C VAL A 158 38.73 -5.74 -22.37
N GLN A 159 38.76 -6.90 -23.04
CA GLN A 159 37.96 -8.07 -22.64
C GLN A 159 38.34 -8.62 -21.26
N LEU A 160 39.63 -8.62 -20.91
CA LEU A 160 40.10 -9.06 -19.58
C LEU A 160 39.66 -8.09 -18.48
N ILE A 161 39.68 -6.78 -18.75
CA ILE A 161 39.20 -5.76 -17.81
C ILE A 161 37.68 -5.91 -17.61
N ALA A 162 36.92 -6.11 -18.69
CA ALA A 162 35.48 -6.36 -18.61
C ALA A 162 35.14 -7.64 -17.82
N ALA A 163 35.90 -8.71 -18.03
CA ALA A 163 35.72 -9.97 -17.28
C ALA A 163 35.99 -9.80 -15.78
N ARG A 164 36.99 -9.00 -15.39
CA ARG A 164 37.28 -8.71 -13.98
C ARG A 164 36.15 -7.93 -13.31
N ILE A 165 35.60 -6.93 -13.99
CA ILE A 165 34.47 -6.14 -13.49
C ILE A 165 33.21 -7.01 -13.36
N ALA A 166 32.95 -7.88 -14.35
CA ALA A 166 31.83 -8.82 -14.30
C ALA A 166 31.96 -9.81 -13.12
N TRP A 167 33.17 -10.28 -12.82
CA TRP A 167 33.44 -11.15 -11.69
C TRP A 167 33.20 -10.47 -10.34
N GLU A 168 33.58 -9.20 -10.20
CA GLU A 168 33.31 -8.42 -8.99
C GLU A 168 31.81 -8.15 -8.80
N ALA A 169 31.09 -7.86 -9.89
CA ALA A 169 29.63 -7.71 -9.86
C ALA A 169 28.91 -9.01 -9.48
N TRP A 170 29.38 -10.16 -9.95
CA TRP A 170 28.82 -11.47 -9.58
C TRP A 170 28.97 -11.75 -8.08
N LYS A 171 30.15 -11.49 -7.51
CA LYS A 171 30.40 -11.65 -6.07
C LYS A 171 29.46 -10.76 -5.26
N ALA A 172 29.26 -9.50 -5.67
CA ALA A 172 28.30 -8.60 -5.02
C ALA A 172 26.84 -9.11 -5.12
N PHE A 173 26.43 -9.61 -6.28
CA PHE A 173 25.09 -10.17 -6.49
C PHE A 173 24.82 -11.38 -5.59
N THR A 174 25.77 -12.32 -5.52
CA THR A 174 25.64 -13.50 -4.65
C THR A 174 25.61 -13.14 -3.16
N ALA A 175 26.34 -12.11 -2.74
CA ALA A 175 26.28 -11.59 -1.38
C ALA A 175 24.91 -10.98 -1.05
N MET A 176 24.31 -10.22 -1.98
CA MET A 176 22.95 -9.69 -1.81
C MET A 176 21.91 -10.81 -1.66
N ARG A 177 21.98 -11.88 -2.46
CA ARG A 177 21.03 -13.01 -2.34
C ARG A 177 21.12 -13.69 -0.97
N LYS A 178 22.31 -13.77 -0.37
CA LYS A 178 22.46 -14.32 1.00
C LYS A 178 21.77 -13.43 2.04
N LEU A 179 21.86 -12.11 1.89
CA LEU A 179 21.20 -11.14 2.79
C LEU A 179 19.67 -11.15 2.63
N GLU A 180 19.16 -11.33 1.41
CA GLU A 180 17.72 -11.49 1.15
C GLU A 180 17.17 -12.76 1.82
N LEU A 181 17.88 -13.89 1.70
CA LEU A 181 17.51 -15.13 2.38
C LEU A 181 17.53 -14.98 3.90
N GLN A 182 18.48 -14.24 4.46
CA GLN A 182 18.50 -13.93 5.89
C GLN A 182 17.29 -13.10 6.31
N ARG A 183 16.93 -12.04 5.55
CA ARG A 183 15.74 -11.23 5.81
C ARG A 183 14.44 -12.04 5.78
N LEU A 184 14.30 -12.94 4.81
CA LEU A 184 13.13 -13.82 4.71
C LEU A 184 13.04 -14.79 5.90
N ARG A 185 14.18 -15.27 6.43
CA ARG A 185 14.21 -16.10 7.65
C ARG A 185 13.80 -15.34 8.90
N PHE A 186 14.18 -14.06 9.04
CA PHE A 186 13.73 -13.22 10.15
C PHE A 186 12.24 -12.89 10.03
N SER A 187 11.74 -12.62 8.83
CA SER A 187 10.30 -12.38 8.60
C SER A 187 9.42 -13.59 8.92
N ASN A 188 9.89 -14.83 8.68
CA ASN A 188 9.16 -16.04 9.03
C ASN A 188 9.28 -16.44 10.51
N ALA A 189 10.34 -16.00 11.20
CA ALA A 189 10.51 -16.29 12.62
C ALA A 189 9.52 -15.48 13.48
N ASP A 190 9.22 -14.24 13.07
CA ASP A 190 8.24 -13.40 13.77
C ASP A 190 6.80 -13.94 13.63
N THR A 191 6.46 -14.59 12.51
CA THR A 191 5.13 -15.20 12.30
C THR A 191 4.94 -16.53 13.02
N ALA A 192 6.01 -17.27 13.33
CA ALA A 192 5.93 -18.58 13.95
C ALA A 192 5.55 -18.53 15.44
N TYR A 193 5.80 -17.42 16.14
CA TYR A 193 5.38 -17.25 17.54
C TYR A 193 3.90 -16.85 17.68
N ASP A 194 3.31 -16.26 16.64
CA ASP A 194 1.90 -15.85 16.64
C ASP A 194 0.93 -17.04 16.41
N GLU A 195 1.39 -18.14 15.80
CA GLU A 195 0.57 -19.35 15.58
C GLU A 195 0.48 -20.28 16.79
N VAL A 196 1.41 -20.21 17.74
CA VAL A 196 1.46 -21.13 18.91
C VAL A 196 0.62 -20.60 20.09
N LEU A 197 0.10 -19.37 19.99
CA LEU A 197 -0.72 -18.71 21.02
C LEU A 197 -2.21 -18.60 20.67
N GLN A 198 -2.69 -19.33 19.66
CA GLN A 198 -4.12 -19.61 19.44
C GLN A 198 -4.47 -21.04 19.81
#